data_AF-A0A534B2M4-F1
#
_entry.id   AF-A0A534B2M4-F1
#
_cell.length_a   1.000
_cell.length_b   1.000
_cell.length_c   1.000
_cell.angle_alpha   90.00
_cell.angle_beta   90.00
_cell.angle_gamma   90.00
#
_symmetry.space_group_name_H-M   'P 1'
#
loop_
_entity.id
_entity.type
_entity.pdbx_description
1 polymer ?
#
loop_
_entity_poly.entity_id
_entity_poly.type
_entity_poly.pdbx_seq_one_letter_code
_entity_poly.pdbx_strand_id
1 'polypeptide(L)' 'AAEGELEEGETWTQESLIGSSFSARYRWHARDRGEITPTITGAAHVTGEARLRLDPDDPFCWGIRP' A
#
# COMPACT_ATOMS: atom_id res chain seq x y z
N ALA A 1 12.32 10.98 -10.05
CA ALA A 1 11.13 11.34 -10.87
C ALA A 1 11.01 12.86 -11.06
N ALA A 2 10.23 13.61 -10.25
CA ALA A 2 10.04 15.07 -10.43
C ALA A 2 11.31 15.89 -10.15
N GLU A 3 12.12 15.45 -9.19
CA GLU A 3 13.44 16.03 -8.85
C GLU A 3 14.60 15.29 -9.55
N GLY A 4 14.30 14.36 -10.47
CA GLY A 4 15.31 13.61 -11.22
C GLY A 4 16.05 12.51 -10.46
N GLU A 5 15.79 12.32 -9.16
CA GLU A 5 16.56 11.40 -8.29
C GLU A 5 16.31 9.89 -8.49
N LEU A 6 15.38 9.53 -9.38
CA LEU A 6 15.00 8.15 -9.66
C LEU A 6 14.53 8.11 -11.11
N GLU A 7 15.11 7.23 -11.91
CA GLU A 7 14.77 7.08 -13.32
C GLU A 7 13.47 6.27 -13.53
N GLU A 8 12.85 6.44 -14.70
CA GLU A 8 11.67 5.66 -15.07
C GLU A 8 12.03 4.16 -15.16
N GLY A 9 11.26 3.31 -14.48
CA GLY A 9 11.51 1.87 -14.41
C GLY A 9 12.60 1.45 -13.42
N GLU A 10 13.38 2.39 -12.87
CA GLU A 10 14.36 2.09 -11.83
C GLU A 10 13.68 1.58 -10.57
N THR A 11 14.30 0.59 -9.92
CA THR A 11 13.77 -0.03 -8.71
C THR A 11 14.32 0.66 -7.47
N TRP A 12 13.43 1.29 -6.71
CA TRP A 12 13.67 1.78 -5.37
C TRP A 12 13.31 0.71 -4.33
N THR A 13 14.09 0.58 -3.25
CA THR A 13 13.77 -0.28 -2.11
C THR A 13 13.59 0.58 -0.85
N GLN A 14 12.43 0.46 -0.21
CA GLN A 14 12.07 1.19 1.00
C GLN A 14 11.94 0.25 2.19
N GLU A 15 12.67 0.52 3.27
CA GLU A 15 12.53 -0.17 4.55
C GLU A 15 11.52 0.56 5.46
N SER A 16 10.73 -0.21 6.20
CA SER A 16 9.82 0.28 7.24
C SER A 16 10.50 0.35 8.61
N LEU A 17 9.84 0.97 9.58
CA LEU A 17 10.34 1.04 10.96
C LEU A 17 10.60 -0.34 11.60
N ILE A 18 9.88 -1.37 11.17
CA ILE A 18 9.96 -2.74 11.72
C ILE A 18 10.82 -3.67 10.87
N GLY A 19 11.58 -3.14 9.91
CA GLY A 19 12.52 -3.90 9.07
C GLY A 19 11.90 -4.63 7.89
N SER A 20 10.60 -4.46 7.61
CA SER A 20 9.99 -4.97 6.37
C SER A 20 10.35 -4.07 5.19
N SER A 21 10.50 -4.62 3.99
CA SER A 21 10.80 -3.83 2.79
C SER A 21 9.74 -3.95 1.70
N PHE A 22 9.60 -2.87 0.92
CA PHE A 22 8.85 -2.85 -0.34
C PHE A 22 9.78 -2.41 -1.46
N SER A 23 9.57 -2.94 -2.67
CA SER A 23 10.20 -2.40 -3.88
C SER A 23 9.19 -1.59 -4.68
N ALA A 24 9.63 -0.49 -5.27
CA ALA A 24 8.81 0.38 -6.07
C ALA A 24 9.52 0.74 -7.37
N ARG A 25 8.75 0.89 -8.44
CA ARG A 25 9.19 1.53 -9.68
C ARG A 25 8.05 2.40 -10.19
N TYR A 26 8.34 3.34 -11.08
CA TYR A 26 7.30 4.12 -11.73
C TYR A 26 7.43 4.09 -13.24
N ARG A 27 6.32 4.39 -13.91
CA ARG A 27 6.27 4.83 -15.30
C ARG A 27 5.60 6.19 -15.39
N TRP A 28 5.91 6.97 -16.40
CA TRP A 28 5.18 8.19 -16.66
C TRP A 28 3.78 7.87 -17.17
N HIS A 29 2.77 8.49 -16.56
CA HIS A 29 1.41 8.47 -17.08
C HIS A 29 1.20 9.66 -18.03
N ALA A 30 1.62 10.86 -17.61
CA ALA A 30 1.63 12.07 -18.41
C ALA A 30 2.77 12.99 -17.96
N ARG A 31 3.85 13.05 -18.76
CA ARG A 31 5.07 13.82 -18.42
C ARG A 31 4.80 15.32 -18.33
N ASP A 32 3.94 15.83 -19.20
CA ASP A 32 3.52 17.24 -19.27
C ASP A 32 2.78 17.70 -18.02
N ARG A 33 2.08 16.79 -17.32
CA ARG A 33 1.35 17.07 -16.09
C ARG A 33 2.10 16.64 -14.82
N GLY A 34 3.29 16.04 -14.96
CA GLY A 34 4.05 15.49 -13.83
C GLY A 34 3.41 14.26 -13.18
N GLU A 35 2.57 13.52 -13.91
CA GLU A 35 1.83 12.38 -13.37
C GLU A 35 2.56 11.05 -13.65
N ILE A 36 2.68 10.22 -12.62
CA ILE A 36 3.27 8.88 -12.70
C ILE A 36 2.26 7.77 -12.39
N THR A 37 2.50 6.57 -12.92
CA THR A 37 1.88 5.34 -12.43
C THR A 37 2.94 4.54 -11.65
N PRO A 38 2.89 4.52 -10.31
CA PRO A 38 3.79 3.69 -9.53
C PRO A 38 3.34 2.22 -9.55
N THR A 39 4.29 1.32 -9.41
CA THR A 39 4.07 -0.10 -9.08
C THR A 39 4.83 -0.38 -7.79
N ILE A 40 4.12 -0.79 -6.76
CA ILE A 40 4.69 -1.14 -5.45
C ILE A 40 4.53 -2.65 -5.27
N THR A 41 5.61 -3.33 -4.91
CA THR A 41 5.65 -4.77 -4.69
C THR A 41 6.07 -5.06 -3.25
N GLY A 42 5.34 -5.95 -2.61
CA GLY A 42 5.66 -6.49 -1.29
C GLY A 42 5.11 -7.89 -1.14
N ALA A 43 5.26 -8.45 0.06
CA ALA A 43 4.72 -9.75 0.41
C ALA A 43 3.60 -9.59 1.45
N ALA A 44 2.63 -10.49 1.38
CA ALA A 44 1.60 -10.66 2.39
C ALA A 44 1.50 -12.15 2.74
N HIS A 45 1.11 -12.44 3.97
CA HIS A 45 0.98 -13.80 4.48
C HIS A 45 -0.42 -14.01 5.04
N VAL A 46 -0.97 -15.21 4.87
CA VAL A 46 -2.21 -15.60 5.56
C VAL A 46 -1.90 -15.65 7.06
N THR A 47 -2.60 -14.83 7.84
CA THR A 47 -2.44 -14.77 9.30
C THR A 47 -3.57 -15.46 10.04
N GLY A 48 -4.68 -15.76 9.38
CA GLY A 48 -5.80 -16.48 9.95
C GLY A 48 -6.99 -16.57 9.00
N GLU A 49 -7.95 -17.41 9.39
CA GLU A 49 -9.27 -17.52 8.79
C GLU A 49 -10.31 -17.38 9.89
N ALA A 50 -11.39 -16.63 9.62
CA ALA A 50 -12.43 -16.38 10.62
C ALA A 50 -13.82 -16.31 9.98
N ARG A 51 -14.84 -16.62 10.79
CA ARG A 51 -16.25 -16.43 10.44
C ARG A 51 -16.85 -15.35 11.33
N LEU A 52 -17.01 -14.15 10.79
CA LEU A 52 -17.65 -13.04 11.49
C LEU A 52 -19.16 -13.26 11.60
N ARG A 53 -19.71 -13.03 12.80
CA ARG A 53 -21.14 -13.03 13.10
C ARG A 53 -21.54 -11.63 13.52
N LEU A 54 -22.47 -11.03 12.79
CA LEU A 54 -22.97 -9.69 13.05
C LEU A 54 -24.43 -9.82 13.44
N ASP A 55 -24.70 -9.68 14.73
CA ASP A 55 -26.06 -9.65 15.27
C ASP A 55 -26.61 -8.22 15.13
N PRO A 56 -27.75 -8.00 14.47
CA PRO A 56 -28.35 -6.67 14.36
C PRO A 56 -28.75 -6.08 15.72
N ASP A 57 -28.94 -6.90 16.76
CA ASP A 57 -29.31 -6.45 18.10
C ASP A 57 -28.07 -6.14 18.99
N ASP A 58 -26.86 -6.45 18.53
CA ASP A 58 -25.63 -6.08 19.24
C ASP A 58 -25.35 -4.56 19.08
N PRO A 59 -25.37 -3.77 20.17
CA PRO A 59 -25.14 -2.31 20.11
C PRO A 59 -23.73 -1.95 19.64
N PHE A 60 -22.80 -2.91 19.63
CA PHE A 60 -21.42 -2.77 19.20
C PHE A 60 -21.09 -3.62 17.96
N CYS A 61 -22.08 -4.09 17.20
CA CYS A 61 -21.86 -4.90 15.98
C CYS A 61 -20.90 -4.25 14.96
N TRP A 62 -20.75 -2.92 14.99
CA TRP A 62 -19.84 -2.15 14.14
C TRP A 62 -18.65 -1.53 14.88
N GLY A 63 -18.36 -2.02 16.07
CA GLY A 63 -17.32 -1.50 16.96
C GLY A 63 -17.78 -0.31 17.81
N ILE A 64 -16.99 -0.03 18.86
CA ILE A 64 -17.20 1.11 19.75
C ILE A 64 -16.56 2.34 19.09
N ARG A 65 -17.33 3.42 18.98
CA ARG A 65 -16.82 4.71 18.49
C ARG A 65 -16.41 5.60 19.67
N PRO A 66 -15.33 6.39 19.53
CA PRO A 66 -14.91 7.35 20.54
C PRO A 66 -15.85 8.56 20.65
#